data_AF-A0A2N6QLJ2-F1
#
_entry.id   AF-A0A2N6QLJ2-F1
#
_cell.length_a   1.000
_cell.length_b   1.000
_cell.length_c   1.000
_cell.angle_alpha   90.00
_cell.angle_beta   90.00
_cell.angle_gamma   90.00
#
_symmetry.space_group_name_H-M   'P 1'
#
loop_
_entity.id
_entity.type
_entity.pdbx_description
1 polymer ?
#
loop_
_entity_poly.entity_id
_entity_poly.type
_entity_poly.pdbx_seq_one_letter_code
_entity_poly.pdbx_strand_id
1 'polypeptide(L)' 'MIILNCKIKLNENTYEVKTNKNNYFTYSLPKDITSYEVRKVLKIIESKVDEDKDYLGKGG' A
#
# COMPACT_ATOMS: atom_id res chain seq x y z
N MET A 1 -0.43 13.29 2.49
CA MET A 1 -1.46 12.21 2.53
C MET A 1 -0.68 10.97 2.91
N ILE A 2 -1.02 10.35 4.05
CA ILE A 2 -0.26 9.22 4.60
C ILE A 2 -1.01 7.93 4.28
N ILE A 3 -0.31 6.93 3.75
CA ILE A 3 -0.87 5.61 3.47
C ILE A 3 -0.78 4.75 4.73
N LEU A 4 -1.93 4.45 5.33
CA LEU A 4 -2.03 3.59 6.51
C LEU A 4 -2.01 2.11 6.16
N ASN A 5 -2.56 1.75 5.01
CA ASN A 5 -2.62 0.37 4.55
C ASN A 5 -2.60 0.33 3.03
N CYS A 6 -1.84 -0.59 2.48
CA CYS A 6 -1.89 -0.98 1.09
C CYS A 6 -2.21 -2.47 1.04
N LYS A 7 -3.13 -2.88 0.18
CA LYS A 7 -3.47 -4.28 -0.04
C LYS A 7 -3.45 -4.60 -1.52
N ILE A 8 -2.62 -5.56 -1.91
CA ILE A 8 -2.41 -5.92 -3.31
C ILE A 8 -3.20 -7.19 -3.63
N LYS A 9 -4.12 -7.11 -4.60
CA LYS A 9 -4.94 -8.22 -5.06
C LYS A 9 -4.51 -8.66 -6.44
N LEU A 10 -3.50 -9.53 -6.48
CA LEU A 10 -2.91 -10.04 -7.72
C LEU A 10 -3.90 -10.78 -8.62
N ASN A 11 -4.86 -11.52 -8.05
CA ASN A 11 -5.89 -12.23 -8.82
C ASN A 11 -6.84 -11.29 -9.54
N GLU A 12 -7.08 -10.11 -8.96
CA GLU A 12 -7.96 -9.07 -9.51
C GLU A 12 -7.19 -8.03 -10.32
N ASN A 13 -5.85 -8.11 -10.34
CA ASN A 13 -4.96 -7.06 -10.84
C ASN A 13 -5.37 -5.68 -10.30
N THR A 14 -5.57 -5.56 -8.99
CA THR A 14 -5.89 -4.29 -8.34
C THR A 14 -5.06 -4.11 -7.07
N TYR A 15 -4.94 -2.87 -6.62
CA TYR A 15 -4.45 -2.55 -5.28
C TYR A 15 -5.36 -1.53 -4.61
N GLU A 16 -5.54 -1.70 -3.30
CA GLU A 16 -6.37 -0.87 -2.44
C GLU A 16 -5.47 -0.08 -1.48
N VAL A 17 -5.74 1.21 -1.34
CA VAL A 17 -4.98 2.12 -0.48
C VAL A 17 -5.92 2.77 0.51
N LYS A 18 -5.65 2.60 1.80
CA LYS A 18 -6.30 3.32 2.90
C LYS A 18 -5.39 4.45 3.36
N THR A 19 -5.95 5.65 3.49
CA THR A 19 -5.21 6.82 3.97
C THR A 19 -5.67 7.29 5.34
N ASN A 20 -4.84 8.12 5.99
CA ASN A 20 -5.15 8.75 7.27
C ASN A 20 -6.32 9.74 7.22
N LYS A 21 -6.78 10.12 6.02
CA LYS A 21 -7.99 10.94 5.81
C LYS A 21 -9.26 10.11 5.69
N ASN A 22 -9.20 8.81 6.02
CA ASN A 22 -10.28 7.84 5.83
C ASN A 22 -10.73 7.68 4.37
N ASN A 23 -9.90 8.12 3.41
CA ASN A 23 -10.14 7.86 1.99
C ASN A 23 -9.60 6.50 1.60
N TYR A 24 -10.37 5.80 0.79
CA TYR A 24 -10.04 4.53 0.18
C TYR A 24 -9.93 4.72 -1.33
N PHE A 25 -8.81 4.26 -1.90
CA PHE A 25 -8.60 4.29 -3.34
C PHE A 25 -8.38 2.86 -3.83
N THR A 26 -8.95 2.56 -4.99
CA THR A 26 -8.73 1.29 -5.69
C THR A 26 -8.23 1.60 -7.09
N TYR A 27 -7.11 0.98 -7.45
CA TYR A 27 -6.48 1.18 -8.75
C TYR A 27 -6.18 -0.17 -9.40
N SER A 28 -6.28 -0.21 -10.73
CA SER A 28 -5.89 -1.38 -11.50
C SER A 28 -4.37 -1.43 -11.65
N LEU A 29 -3.82 -2.63 -11.47
CA LEU A 29 -2.44 -2.95 -11.77
C LEU A 29 -2.28 -3.21 -13.28
N PRO A 30 -1.08 -2.96 -13.83
CA PRO A 30 -0.74 -3.35 -15.20
C PRO A 30 -0.93 -4.86 -15.43
N LYS A 31 -1.22 -5.28 -16.66
CA LYS A 31 -1.47 -6.71 -16.97
C LYS A 31 -0.20 -7.59 -16.88
N ASP A 32 0.98 -6.99 -16.94
CA ASP A 32 2.29 -7.65 -16.93
C ASP A 32 2.82 -7.99 -15.53
N ILE A 33 2.06 -7.68 -14.47
CA ILE A 33 2.45 -7.98 -13.07
C ILE A 33 2.48 -9.48 -12.71
N THR A 34 2.13 -10.35 -13.66
CA THR A 34 2.03 -11.79 -13.43
C THR A 34 3.39 -12.44 -13.23
N SER A 35 4.48 -11.75 -13.60
CA SER A 35 5.85 -12.23 -13.37
C SER A 35 6.19 -12.33 -11.89
N TYR A 36 6.98 -13.34 -11.53
CA TYR A 36 7.39 -13.61 -10.15
C TYR A 36 8.14 -12.41 -9.53
N GLU A 37 9.04 -11.80 -10.30
CA GLU A 37 9.83 -10.64 -9.84
C GLU A 37 8.96 -9.43 -9.52
N VAL A 38 7.97 -9.12 -10.37
CA VAL A 38 7.05 -8.01 -10.11
C VAL A 38 6.20 -8.27 -8.87
N ARG A 39 5.70 -9.50 -8.68
CA ARG A 39 4.96 -9.87 -7.46
C ARG A 39 5.78 -9.69 -6.19
N LYS A 40 7.08 -10.00 -6.24
CA LYS A 40 7.99 -9.84 -5.10
C LYS A 40 8.18 -8.37 -4.73
N VAL A 41 8.38 -7.51 -5.73
CA VAL A 41 8.49 -6.04 -5.53
C VAL A 41 7.19 -5.48 -4.97
N LEU A 42 6.04 -5.88 -5.51
CA LEU A 42 4.73 -5.45 -5.04
C LEU A 42 4.50 -5.79 -3.57
N LYS A 43 4.83 -7.01 -3.13
CA LYS A 43 4.74 -7.39 -1.70
C LYS A 43 5.63 -6.54 -0.79
N ILE A 44 6.82 -6.14 -1.27
CA ILE A 44 7.70 -5.24 -0.50
C ILE A 44 7.04 -3.87 -0.36
N ILE A 45 6.42 -3.35 -1.41
CA ILE A 45 5.70 -2.07 -1.39
C ILE A 45 4.48 -2.15 -0.45
N GLU A 46 3.69 -3.23 -0.53
CA GLU A 46 2.56 -3.49 0.37
C GLU A 46 2.98 -3.41 1.85
N SER A 47 4.16 -3.96 2.16
CA SER A 47 4.73 -3.97 3.50
C SER A 47 5.38 -2.64 3.91
N LYS A 48 5.63 -1.74 2.95
CA LYS A 48 6.17 -0.38 3.15
C LYS A 48 5.04 0.64 3.10
N VAL A 49 4.04 0.44 3.96
CA VAL A 49 3.12 1.52 4.33
C VAL A 49 3.92 2.67 4.93
N ASP A 50 3.42 3.90 4.82
CA ASP A 50 4.07 5.02 5.49
C ASP A 50 4.06 4.68 6.99
N GLU A 51 5.22 4.28 7.52
CA GLU A 51 5.40 4.08 8.95
C GLU A 51 5.17 5.44 9.57
N ASP A 52 3.94 5.67 10.04
CA ASP A 52 3.61 6.77 10.93
C ASP A 52 4.33 6.47 12.25
N LYS A 53 5.65 6.69 12.26
CA LYS A 53 6.42 6.85 13.48
C LYS A 53 5.89 8.11 14.11
N ASP A 54 4.83 7.97 14.89
CA ASP A 54 4.63 8.59 16.19
C ASP A 54 5.43 9.89 16.42
N TYR A 55 5.18 10.91 15.59
CA TYR A 55 5.55 12.30 15.84
C TYR A 55 4.39 13.04 16.53
N LEU A 56 3.53 12.29 17.24
CA LEU A 56 2.45 12.80 18.07
C LEU A 56 2.50 12.14 19.45
N GLY A 57 3.62 12.26 20.17
CA GLY A 57 3.57 11.91 21.60
C GLY A 57 4.84 11.67 22.39
N LYS A 58 5.85 12.56 22.34
CA LYS A 58 6.73 12.82 23.51
C LYS A 58 7.21 14.28 23.52
N GLY A 59 6.29 15.19 23.78
CA GLY A 59 6.58 16.48 24.39
C GLY A 59 5.84 16.53 25.71
N GLY A 60 6.57 16.52 26.83
CA GLY A 60 6.04 16.47 28.19
C GLY A 60 6.95 15.69 29.12
#